data_AF-A0A969QRZ8-F1
#
_entry.id   AF-A0A969QRZ8-F1
#
_cell.length_a   1.000
_cell.length_b   1.000
_cell.length_c   1.000
_cell.angle_alpha   90.00
_cell.angle_beta   90.00
_cell.angle_gamma   90.00
#
_symmetry.space_group_name_H-M   'P 1'
#
loop_
_entity.id
_entity.type
_entity.pdbx_description
1 polymer ?
#
loop_
_entity_poly.entity_id
_entity_poly.type
_entity_poly.pdbx_seq_one_letter_code
_entity_poly.pdbx_strand_id
1 'polypeptide(L)' 'MKEKLKITEFSLIGGWEMVDGIMSQDEVCSRIQWLTESCLREIAIDGDNWSGLYQDPQDKRYWELTYPKVICKVEVHLL' A
#
# COMPACT_ATOMS: atom_id res chain seq x y z
N MET A 1 -11.33 -2.85 5.31
CA MET A 1 -11.96 -3.90 4.46
C MET A 1 -10.86 -4.84 3.93
N LYS A 2 -11.05 -6.16 3.91
CA LYS A 2 -10.05 -7.14 3.44
C LYS A 2 -10.41 -7.63 2.02
N GLU A 3 -10.02 -6.87 1.01
CA GLU A 3 -10.33 -7.15 -0.40
C GLU A 3 -9.06 -7.19 -1.23
N LYS A 4 -8.88 -8.27 -2.01
CA LYS A 4 -7.76 -8.44 -2.95
C LYS A 4 -7.73 -7.33 -4.01
N LEU A 5 -6.60 -7.19 -4.71
CA LEU A 5 -6.50 -6.29 -5.85
C LEU A 5 -7.39 -6.76 -7.00
N LYS A 6 -8.07 -5.80 -7.62
CA LYS A 6 -8.83 -5.97 -8.85
C LYS A 6 -7.91 -5.75 -10.03
N ILE A 7 -8.21 -6.42 -11.14
CA ILE A 7 -7.47 -6.25 -12.39
C ILE A 7 -7.53 -4.83 -12.96
N THR A 8 -8.58 -4.08 -12.59
CA THR A 8 -8.80 -2.69 -12.99
C THR A 8 -8.17 -1.66 -12.05
N GLU A 9 -7.55 -2.10 -10.96
CA GLU A 9 -6.84 -1.21 -10.04
C GLU A 9 -5.40 -1.02 -10.52
N PHE A 10 -4.96 0.23 -10.51
CA PHE A 10 -3.62 0.65 -10.94
C PHE A 10 -2.90 1.51 -9.90
N SER A 11 -3.67 2.10 -8.97
CA SER A 11 -3.13 2.84 -7.84
C SER A 11 -4.07 2.71 -6.64
N LEU A 12 -3.48 2.62 -5.44
CA LEU A 12 -4.16 2.77 -4.17
C LEU A 12 -3.43 3.85 -3.38
N ILE A 13 -4.16 4.86 -2.90
CA ILE A 13 -3.63 5.97 -2.13
C ILE A 13 -4.42 6.05 -0.84
N GLY A 14 -3.80 5.61 0.26
CA GLY A 14 -4.35 5.77 1.61
C GLY A 14 -3.77 7.00 2.29
N GLY A 15 -4.53 7.59 3.20
CA GLY A 15 -4.18 8.73 4.01
C GLY A 15 -4.27 8.44 5.51
N TRP A 16 -3.48 9.17 6.30
CA TRP A 16 -3.79 9.37 7.72
C TRP A 16 -4.37 10.76 7.92
N GLU A 17 -5.43 10.82 8.70
CA GLU A 17 -6.22 12.02 8.96
C GLU A 17 -6.18 12.32 10.46
N MET A 18 -6.01 13.58 10.82
CA MET A 18 -6.22 14.02 12.20
C MET A 18 -7.70 14.31 12.41
N VAL A 19 -8.39 13.41 13.11
CA VAL A 19 -9.80 13.55 13.49
C VAL A 19 -9.85 13.70 15.00
N ASP A 20 -10.38 14.84 15.48
CA ASP A 20 -10.54 15.15 16.91
C ASP A 20 -9.26 15.00 17.76
N GLY A 21 -8.10 15.35 17.19
CA GLY A 21 -6.81 15.24 17.91
C GLY A 21 -6.20 13.84 17.88
N ILE A 22 -6.82 12.89 17.18
CA ILE A 22 -6.38 11.50 17.05
C ILE A 22 -5.96 11.26 15.60
N MET A 23 -4.78 10.68 15.42
CA MET A 23 -4.34 10.23 14.11
C MET A 23 -5.11 8.96 13.73
N SER A 24 -5.97 9.05 12.72
CA SER A 24 -6.79 7.95 12.22
C SER A 24 -6.29 7.54 10.83
N GLN A 25 -6.04 6.25 10.63
CA GLN A 25 -5.78 5.72 9.28
C GLN A 25 -7.10 5.56 8.53
N ASP A 26 -7.11 5.88 7.25
CA ASP A 26 -8.26 5.59 6.41
C ASP A 26 -8.39 4.08 6.11
N GLU A 27 -9.51 3.71 5.50
CA GLU A 27 -9.77 2.33 5.12
C GLU A 27 -8.82 1.83 4.04
N VAL A 28 -8.24 2.73 3.24
CA VAL A 28 -7.32 2.40 2.16
C VAL A 28 -5.93 2.03 2.72
N CYS A 29 -5.41 2.76 3.72
CA CYS A 29 -4.20 2.40 4.47
C CYS A 29 -4.34 1.00 5.08
N SER A 30 -5.48 0.76 5.73
CA SER A 30 -5.80 -0.55 6.32
C SER A 30 -5.83 -1.66 5.27
N ARG A 31 -6.33 -1.36 4.06
CA ARG A 31 -6.36 -2.31 2.94
C ARG A 31 -4.97 -2.55 2.35
N ILE A 32 -4.17 -1.49 2.17
CA ILE A 32 -2.80 -1.61 1.66
C ILE A 32 -1.96 -2.47 2.60
N GLN A 33 -2.03 -2.22 3.91
CA GLN A 33 -1.34 -3.03 4.91
C GLN A 33 -1.75 -4.51 4.80
N TRP A 34 -3.05 -4.80 4.71
CA TRP A 34 -3.51 -6.17 4.56
C TRP A 34 -3.05 -6.81 3.24
N LEU A 35 -3.02 -6.06 2.15
CA LEU A 35 -2.53 -6.55 0.85
C LEU A 35 -1.05 -6.92 0.93
N THR A 36 -0.20 -6.06 1.50
CA THR A 36 1.24 -6.28 1.61
C THR A 36 1.60 -7.40 2.58
N GLU A 37 0.81 -7.59 3.65
CA GLU A 37 1.05 -8.65 4.65
C GLU A 37 0.48 -10.02 4.26
N SER A 38 -0.62 -10.06 3.50
CA SER A 38 -1.40 -11.29 3.31
C SER A 38 -1.60 -11.72 1.86
N CYS A 39 -1.48 -10.83 0.88
CA CYS A 39 -1.83 -11.14 -0.52
C CYS A 39 -0.65 -11.02 -1.48
N LEU A 40 0.16 -9.99 -1.31
CA LEU A 40 1.27 -9.69 -2.20
C LEU A 40 2.53 -10.41 -1.76
N ARG A 41 3.35 -10.78 -2.74
CA ARG A 41 4.68 -11.31 -2.49
C ARG A 41 5.68 -10.17 -2.46
N GLU A 42 6.36 -10.01 -1.33
CA GLU A 42 7.51 -9.11 -1.23
C GLU A 42 8.65 -9.59 -2.14
N ILE A 43 9.19 -8.67 -2.94
CA ILE A 43 10.30 -8.91 -3.87
C ILE A 43 11.56 -8.20 -3.36
N ALA A 44 11.41 -6.97 -2.90
CA ALA A 44 12.49 -6.18 -2.31
C ALA A 44 11.92 -5.14 -1.35
N ILE A 45 12.70 -4.80 -0.33
CA ILE A 45 12.44 -3.65 0.56
C ILE A 45 13.70 -2.77 0.52
N ASP A 46 13.50 -1.47 0.41
CA ASP A 46 14.59 -0.51 0.56
C ASP A 46 15.06 -0.48 2.02
N GLY A 47 16.36 -0.37 2.27
CA GLY A 47 16.97 -0.60 3.59
C GLY A 47 16.46 0.32 4.72
N ASP A 48 15.81 1.42 4.34
CA ASP A 48 15.19 2.38 5.26
C ASP A 48 13.66 2.21 5.39
N ASN A 49 13.08 1.16 4.80
CA ASN A 49 11.65 0.83 4.75
C ASN A 49 10.73 1.93 4.15
N TRP A 50 11.27 2.90 3.41
CA TRP A 50 10.48 3.95 2.76
C TRP A 50 9.80 3.49 1.47
N SER A 51 10.32 2.42 0.86
CA SER A 51 9.72 1.81 -0.32
C SER A 51 9.87 0.30 -0.30
N GLY A 52 8.95 -0.39 -0.96
CA GLY A 52 8.99 -1.84 -1.13
C GLY A 52 8.40 -2.24 -2.48
N LEU A 53 9.02 -3.22 -3.13
CA LEU A 53 8.54 -3.82 -4.35
C LEU A 53 7.81 -5.12 -4.02
N TYR A 54 6.57 -5.20 -4.49
CA TYR A 54 5.68 -6.34 -4.30
C TYR A 54 5.22 -6.88 -5.65
N GLN A 55 4.83 -8.14 -5.70
CA GLN A 55 4.20 -8.75 -6.87
C GLN A 55 2.87 -9.41 -6.48
N ASP A 56 1.82 -9.17 -7.26
CA ASP A 56 0.58 -9.93 -7.12
C ASP A 56 0.79 -11.34 -7.72
N PRO A 57 0.67 -12.42 -6.92
CA PRO A 57 0.87 -13.77 -7.42
C PRO A 57 -0.18 -14.22 -8.45
N GLN A 58 -1.35 -13.57 -8.51
CA GLN A 58 -2.47 -13.94 -9.38
C GLN A 58 -2.29 -13.42 -10.81
N ASP A 59 -1.90 -12.15 -10.98
CA ASP A 59 -1.78 -11.50 -12.30
C ASP A 59 -0.33 -11.12 -12.68
N LYS A 60 0.63 -11.42 -11.78
CA LYS A 60 2.07 -11.18 -11.94
C LYS A 60 2.48 -9.72 -12.06
N ARG A 61 1.55 -8.78 -11.85
CA ARG A 61 1.85 -7.36 -11.86
C ARG A 61 2.71 -6.97 -10.66
N TYR A 62 3.61 -6.03 -10.89
CA TYR A 62 4.48 -5.48 -9.86
C TYR A 62 3.85 -4.21 -9.30
N TRP A 63 4.00 -4.06 -7.99
CA TRP A 63 3.38 -3.02 -7.19
C TRP A 63 4.45 -2.39 -6.32
N GLU A 64 4.69 -1.10 -6.50
CA GLU A 64 5.62 -0.34 -5.66
C GLU A 64 4.86 0.32 -4.52
N LEU A 65 5.16 -0.08 -3.28
CA LEU A 65 4.72 0.58 -2.06
C LEU A 65 5.68 1.72 -1.73
N THR A 66 5.17 2.93 -1.53
CA THR A 66 5.97 4.06 -1.03
C THR A 66 5.30 4.77 0.13
N TYR A 67 6.11 5.23 1.07
CA TYR A 67 5.73 6.12 2.17
C TYR A 67 6.35 7.49 1.93
N PRO A 68 5.64 8.47 1.36
CA PRO A 68 6.20 9.79 1.13
C PRO A 68 6.57 10.45 2.47
N LYS A 69 7.84 10.82 2.65
CA LYS A 69 8.35 11.45 3.88
C LYS A 69 7.61 12.71 4.35
N VAL A 70 6.77 13.30 3.50
CA VAL A 70 6.14 14.61 3.72
C VAL A 70 4.62 14.51 3.85
N ILE A 71 4.03 13.35 3.57
CA ILE A 71 2.58 13.17 3.56
C ILE A 71 2.31 11.80 4.15
N CYS A 72 1.34 11.68 5.07
CA CYS A 72 0.88 10.40 5.57
C CYS A 72 0.11 9.65 4.48
N LYS A 73 0.79 9.32 3.40
CA LYS A 73 0.27 8.63 2.22
C LYS A 73 0.93 7.28 2.11
N VAL A 74 0.16 6.32 1.62
CA VAL A 74 0.70 5.04 1.19
C VAL A 74 0.25 4.86 -0.23
N GLU A 75 1.21 4.82 -1.15
CA GLU A 75 0.93 4.71 -2.58
C GLU A 75 1.40 3.35 -3.06
N VAL A 76 0.52 2.65 -3.77
CA VAL A 76 0.86 1.41 -4.46
C VAL A 76 0.66 1.62 -5.96
N HIS A 77 1.71 1.58 -6.78
CA HIS A 77 1.62 1.83 -8.22
C HIS A 77 1.99 0.60 -9.05
N LEU A 78 1.28 0.39 -10.16
CA LEU A 78 1.69 -0.55 -11.20
C LEU A 78 2.92 -0.02 -11.94
N LEU A 79 3.99 -0.82 -12.00
CA LEU A 79 5.15 -0.57 -12.88
C LEU A 79 4.86 -0.92 -14.35
#